data_AF-A0A7W8PCI7-F1
#
_entry.id   AF-A0A7W8PCI7-F1
#
_cell.length_a   1.000
_cell.length_b   1.000
_cell.length_c   1.000
_cell.angle_alpha   90.00
_cell.angle_beta   90.00
_cell.angle_gamma   90.00
#
_symmetry.space_group_name_H-M   'P 1'
#
loop_
_entity.id
_entity.type
_entity.pdbx_description
1 polymer ?
#
loop_
_entity_poly.entity_id
_entity_poly.type
_entity_poly.pdbx_seq_one_letter_code
_entity_poly.pdbx_strand_id
1 'polypeptide(L)'
;MYALVSAIGKSLGGGQDWCAIDLGDMTFSTVVQTFSTVCAVLTNPFLGNPVSLNLNDIAGTITDQQQTFNQYLAALGDMALPTSDTIPTLDTRYARYQDAFQAGYAIEPISPVASLSSPLPTAEKTDLFLTRARTSYSSFFQSCMVTVNGFFHLIDSDGQNGIWVTDGMKSVTHAKKNKVGILDFQDLGTLTYVPITREMLFKQIDEQNLGNHTYLNLGRDLTGYTVMAVIGGYLHVLDPKTVTLVGADTIMIDFNNLPLFDRWYESKRFIDLSAMPLTSWPDNPHAFTVTEMISDAFIGAYLTLSQSFIVLIDNTELWTEFLGVEAPRWPHAYISYVQPVWPLVTGCGKIAEYWPVPEDRQWSLRVEDNFRNNPIYRTVDAKVETGLSDSRNPIHATGLSPAYFLQIGCDVNLSGG
;
A
#
# COMPACT_ATOMS: atom_id res chain seq x y z
N MET A 1 8.62 -42.30 -16.96
CA MET A 1 8.05 -42.17 -15.59
C MET A 1 8.49 -40.82 -15.07
N TYR A 2 7.55 -40.03 -14.53
CA TYR A 2 7.86 -38.72 -13.98
C TYR A 2 8.59 -38.86 -12.64
N ALA A 3 9.61 -38.02 -12.43
CA ALA A 3 10.30 -37.88 -11.17
C ALA A 3 10.19 -36.42 -10.69
N LEU A 4 9.92 -36.24 -9.40
CA LEU A 4 9.92 -34.93 -8.76
C LEU A 4 11.35 -34.39 -8.65
N VAL A 5 11.57 -33.16 -9.10
CA VAL A 5 12.85 -32.45 -8.99
C VAL A 5 12.81 -31.46 -7.83
N SER A 6 11.78 -30.62 -7.81
CA SER A 6 11.56 -29.60 -6.78
C SER A 6 10.08 -29.23 -6.72
N ALA A 7 9.64 -28.61 -5.64
CA ALA A 7 8.30 -28.06 -5.55
C ALA A 7 8.31 -26.73 -4.80
N ILE A 8 7.37 -25.87 -5.16
CA ILE A 8 7.08 -24.62 -4.46
C ILE A 8 5.61 -24.62 -4.05
N GLY A 9 5.33 -24.10 -2.86
CA GLY A 9 3.99 -24.04 -2.30
C GLY A 9 3.68 -22.64 -1.78
N LYS A 10 2.46 -22.19 -2.01
CA LYS A 10 1.89 -20.97 -1.44
C LYS A 10 1.16 -21.32 -0.15
N SER A 11 1.59 -20.76 0.98
CA SER A 11 1.01 -21.10 2.28
C SER A 11 -0.45 -20.59 2.43
N LEU A 12 -1.29 -21.35 3.13
CA LEU A 12 -2.66 -20.94 3.53
C LEU A 12 -2.68 -19.96 4.71
N GLY A 13 -1.55 -19.81 5.41
CA GLY A 13 -1.41 -18.94 6.59
C GLY A 13 -1.24 -17.46 6.23
N GLY A 14 -1.38 -16.59 7.24
CA GLY A 14 -1.26 -15.14 7.09
C GLY A 14 0.13 -14.73 6.62
N GLY A 15 0.22 -14.39 5.33
CA GLY A 15 1.45 -14.07 4.60
C GLY A 15 1.29 -14.44 3.12
N GLN A 16 0.70 -15.60 2.84
CA GLN A 16 0.55 -16.13 1.47
C GLN A 16 1.90 -16.23 0.71
N ASP A 17 3.00 -16.34 1.45
CA ASP A 17 4.34 -16.41 0.87
C ASP A 17 4.53 -17.72 0.11
N TRP A 18 5.31 -17.64 -0.97
CA TRP A 18 5.74 -18.82 -1.70
C TRP A 18 7.04 -19.35 -1.10
N CYS A 19 7.06 -20.63 -0.76
CA CYS A 19 8.25 -21.28 -0.22
C CYS A 19 8.59 -22.55 -0.99
N ALA A 20 9.88 -22.91 -0.98
CA ALA A 20 10.32 -24.21 -1.44
C ALA A 20 9.81 -25.28 -0.46
N ILE A 21 9.20 -26.33 -0.99
CA ILE A 21 8.61 -27.41 -0.19
C ILE A 21 9.20 -28.75 -0.60
N ASP A 22 9.30 -29.66 0.36
CA ASP A 22 9.59 -31.06 0.10
C ASP A 22 8.28 -31.83 -0.08
N LEU A 23 7.78 -31.85 -1.32
CA LEU A 23 6.50 -32.45 -1.66
C LEU A 23 6.53 -33.99 -1.67
N GLY A 24 7.71 -34.60 -1.80
CA GLY A 24 7.85 -36.02 -2.14
C GLY A 24 7.19 -36.97 -1.14
N ASP A 25 7.39 -36.70 0.14
CA ASP A 25 6.89 -37.51 1.26
C ASP A 25 5.61 -36.95 1.91
N MET A 26 5.15 -35.78 1.46
CA MET A 26 3.91 -35.20 1.96
C MET A 26 2.69 -35.94 1.38
N THR A 27 1.69 -36.18 2.23
CA THR A 27 0.39 -36.69 1.79
C THR A 27 -0.44 -35.55 1.19
N PHE A 28 -1.32 -35.86 0.24
CA PHE A 28 -2.20 -34.85 -0.34
C PHE A 28 -3.09 -34.16 0.69
N SER A 29 -3.50 -34.87 1.74
CA SER A 29 -4.24 -34.28 2.86
C SER A 29 -3.46 -33.15 3.55
N THR A 30 -2.17 -33.35 3.82
CA THR A 30 -1.31 -32.31 4.43
C THR A 30 -1.07 -31.16 3.47
N VAL A 31 -0.88 -31.45 2.18
CA VAL A 31 -0.66 -30.42 1.15
C VAL A 31 -1.86 -29.48 1.06
N VAL A 32 -3.07 -30.01 0.96
CA VAL A 32 -4.31 -29.22 0.84
C VAL A 32 -4.64 -28.42 2.12
N GLN A 33 -4.22 -28.92 3.29
CA GLN A 33 -4.42 -28.20 4.55
C GLN A 33 -3.41 -27.07 4.79
N THR A 34 -2.23 -27.16 4.18
CA THR A 34 -1.09 -26.26 4.47
C THR A 34 -0.87 -25.23 3.37
N PHE A 35 -1.16 -25.59 2.11
CA PHE A 35 -0.90 -24.77 0.93
C PHE A 35 -2.16 -24.53 0.10
N SER A 36 -2.30 -23.31 -0.43
CA SER A 36 -3.40 -22.93 -1.31
C SER A 36 -3.11 -23.31 -2.76
N THR A 37 -1.83 -23.32 -3.14
CA THR A 37 -1.37 -23.68 -4.49
C THR A 37 0.00 -24.30 -4.37
N VAL A 38 0.25 -25.35 -5.15
CA VAL A 38 1.55 -26.02 -5.19
C VAL A 38 1.91 -26.26 -6.65
N CYS A 39 3.14 -25.88 -7.01
CA CYS A 39 3.72 -26.15 -8.31
C CYS A 39 4.88 -27.12 -8.14
N ALA A 40 4.78 -28.30 -8.74
CA ALA A 40 5.83 -29.31 -8.76
C ALA A 40 6.59 -29.24 -10.09
N VAL A 41 7.92 -29.26 -10.05
CA VAL A 41 8.78 -29.39 -11.22
C VAL A 41 9.12 -30.87 -11.38
N LEU A 42 8.73 -31.43 -12.51
CA LEU A 42 8.88 -32.83 -12.85
C LEU A 42 9.87 -32.99 -14.01
N THR A 43 10.59 -34.11 -14.02
CA THR A 43 11.39 -34.55 -15.16
C THR A 43 10.90 -35.92 -15.63
N ASN A 44 11.03 -36.21 -16.91
CA ASN A 44 10.72 -37.50 -17.50
C ASN A 44 11.79 -37.81 -18.55
N PRO A 45 12.41 -39.01 -18.58
CA PRO A 45 13.42 -39.34 -19.59
C PRO A 45 12.98 -39.18 -21.05
N PHE A 46 11.68 -39.17 -21.31
CA PHE A 46 11.09 -38.95 -22.64
C PHE A 46 10.86 -37.46 -22.97
N LEU A 47 10.92 -36.57 -21.98
CA LEU A 47 10.83 -35.12 -22.16
C LEU A 47 12.25 -34.55 -22.13
N GLY A 48 12.62 -33.79 -23.17
CA GLY A 48 13.97 -33.20 -23.27
C GLY A 48 14.25 -32.13 -22.21
N ASN A 49 13.21 -31.56 -21.61
CA ASN A 49 13.28 -30.50 -20.61
C ASN A 49 12.37 -30.81 -19.40
N PRO A 50 12.67 -30.28 -18.20
CA PRO A 50 11.76 -30.33 -17.06
C PRO A 50 10.47 -29.56 -17.34
N VAL A 51 9.38 -30.02 -16.74
CA VAL A 51 8.03 -29.43 -16.88
C VAL A 51 7.44 -29.12 -15.51
N SER A 52 6.56 -28.13 -15.42
CA SER A 52 5.85 -27.80 -14.18
C SER A 52 4.43 -28.39 -14.17
N LEU A 53 3.96 -28.77 -12.99
CA LEU A 53 2.62 -29.26 -12.73
C LEU A 53 2.01 -28.44 -11.60
N ASN A 54 0.87 -27.80 -11.84
CA ASN A 54 0.07 -27.22 -10.76
C ASN A 54 -0.82 -28.31 -10.15
N LEU A 55 -0.70 -28.53 -8.83
CA LEU A 55 -1.47 -29.57 -8.15
C LEU A 55 -2.98 -29.29 -8.17
N ASN A 56 -3.41 -28.04 -8.33
CA ASN A 56 -4.83 -27.70 -8.44
C ASN A 56 -5.48 -28.29 -9.70
N ASP A 57 -4.72 -28.51 -10.77
CA ASP A 57 -5.22 -29.10 -12.02
C ASP A 57 -5.52 -30.59 -11.89
N ILE A 58 -4.86 -31.26 -10.95
CA ILE A 58 -5.04 -32.70 -10.66
C ILE A 58 -5.83 -32.96 -9.39
N ALA A 59 -6.11 -31.94 -8.57
CA ALA A 59 -6.80 -32.06 -7.28
C ALA A 59 -8.13 -32.84 -7.36
N GLY A 60 -8.91 -32.62 -8.43
CA GLY A 60 -10.19 -33.32 -8.64
C GLY A 60 -10.07 -34.78 -9.07
N THR A 61 -8.87 -35.24 -9.46
CA THR A 61 -8.61 -36.62 -9.91
C THR A 61 -8.01 -37.50 -8.81
N ILE A 62 -7.56 -36.89 -7.71
CA ILE A 62 -6.95 -37.60 -6.59
C ILE A 62 -8.05 -38.18 -5.71
N THR A 63 -8.15 -39.51 -5.69
CA THR A 63 -9.13 -40.25 -4.89
C THR A 63 -8.59 -40.69 -3.53
N ASP A 64 -7.27 -40.88 -3.40
CA ASP A 64 -6.60 -41.24 -2.14
C ASP A 64 -5.83 -40.06 -1.56
N GLN A 65 -6.37 -39.44 -0.53
CA GLN A 65 -5.75 -38.30 0.16
C GLN A 65 -4.61 -38.69 1.11
N GLN A 66 -4.44 -39.98 1.41
CA GLN A 66 -3.37 -40.49 2.29
C GLN A 66 -2.13 -40.92 1.51
N GLN A 67 -2.24 -41.05 0.18
CA GLN A 67 -1.12 -41.34 -0.70
C GLN A 67 -0.12 -40.18 -0.70
N THR A 68 1.18 -40.48 -0.73
CA THR A 68 2.23 -39.47 -0.91
C THR A 68 2.38 -39.08 -2.38
N PHE A 69 2.93 -37.90 -2.66
CA PHE A 69 3.11 -37.43 -4.03
C PHE A 69 4.00 -38.38 -4.86
N ASN A 70 5.08 -38.90 -4.28
CA ASN A 70 5.94 -39.88 -4.94
C ASN A 70 5.22 -41.20 -5.25
N GLN A 71 4.35 -41.67 -4.35
CA GLN A 71 3.54 -42.86 -4.59
C GLN A 71 2.54 -42.64 -5.73
N TYR A 72 1.98 -41.44 -5.85
CA TYR A 72 1.07 -41.07 -6.93
C TYR A 72 1.78 -41.04 -8.29
N LEU A 73 2.96 -40.43 -8.37
CA LEU A 73 3.79 -40.45 -9.59
C LEU A 73 4.17 -41.87 -10.02
N ALA A 74 4.46 -42.75 -9.07
CA ALA A 74 4.74 -44.16 -9.35
C ALA A 74 3.50 -44.94 -9.84
N ALA A 75 2.31 -44.60 -9.33
CA ALA A 75 1.04 -45.24 -9.69
C ALA A 75 0.48 -44.77 -11.05
N LEU A 76 0.84 -43.55 -11.50
CA LEU A 76 0.38 -42.94 -12.76
C LEU A 76 0.78 -43.69 -14.03
N GLY A 77 1.87 -44.47 -14.00
CA GLY A 77 2.34 -45.26 -15.14
C GLY A 77 2.58 -44.40 -16.39
N ASP A 78 1.80 -44.64 -17.45
CA ASP A 78 1.89 -44.00 -18.77
C ASP A 78 0.87 -42.85 -18.98
N MET A 79 0.11 -42.47 -17.95
CA MET A 79 -0.85 -41.37 -18.08
C MET A 79 -0.13 -40.02 -18.20
N ALA A 80 -0.59 -39.20 -19.15
CA ALA A 80 -0.10 -37.84 -19.32
C ALA A 80 -0.67 -36.92 -18.23
N LEU A 81 0.18 -36.06 -17.67
CA LEU A 81 -0.20 -35.04 -16.70
C LEU A 81 -0.38 -33.68 -17.40
N PRO A 82 -1.31 -32.83 -16.93
CA PRO A 82 -1.44 -31.46 -17.41
C PRO A 82 -0.21 -30.65 -16.97
N THR A 83 0.80 -30.58 -17.83
CA THR A 83 2.08 -29.97 -17.52
C THR A 83 2.31 -28.73 -18.38
N SER A 84 3.07 -27.78 -17.85
CA SER A 84 3.46 -26.54 -18.53
C SER A 84 4.97 -26.50 -18.70
N ASP A 85 5.44 -25.89 -19.79
CA ASP A 85 6.87 -25.67 -20.04
C ASP A 85 7.44 -24.51 -19.21
N THR A 86 6.58 -23.70 -18.57
CA THR A 86 6.99 -22.59 -17.71
C THR A 86 7.38 -23.11 -16.34
N ILE A 87 8.68 -23.06 -16.00
CA ILE A 87 9.19 -23.44 -14.69
C ILE A 87 9.09 -22.23 -13.76
N PRO A 88 8.26 -22.27 -12.70
CA PRO A 88 8.18 -21.16 -11.77
C PRO A 88 9.47 -21.07 -10.96
N THR A 89 10.03 -19.86 -10.87
CA THR A 89 11.19 -19.56 -10.03
C THR A 89 10.77 -18.57 -8.95
N LEU A 90 11.30 -18.77 -7.74
CA LEU A 90 11.13 -17.82 -6.64
C LEU A 90 12.11 -16.67 -6.87
N ASP A 91 11.58 -15.52 -7.26
CA ASP A 91 12.32 -14.28 -7.44
C ASP A 91 11.55 -13.19 -6.67
N THR A 92 11.91 -13.02 -5.40
CA THR A 92 11.24 -12.05 -4.54
C THR A 92 11.62 -10.64 -4.95
N ARG A 93 10.60 -9.90 -5.35
CA ARG A 93 10.66 -8.49 -5.76
C ARG A 93 9.94 -7.61 -4.76
N TYR A 94 10.36 -6.36 -4.66
CA TYR A 94 9.85 -5.41 -3.68
C TYR A 94 9.49 -4.08 -4.31
N ALA A 95 8.48 -3.42 -3.75
CA ALA A 95 8.30 -1.99 -3.94
C ALA A 95 9.47 -1.24 -3.31
N ARG A 96 10.05 -0.28 -4.04
CA ARG A 96 11.23 0.48 -3.61
C ARG A 96 10.86 1.91 -3.33
N TYR A 97 11.44 2.48 -2.28
CA TYR A 97 11.22 3.86 -1.88
C TYR A 97 12.49 4.68 -2.05
N GLN A 98 12.34 5.91 -2.54
CA GLN A 98 13.42 6.88 -2.59
C GLN A 98 12.89 8.32 -2.47
N ASP A 99 13.65 9.18 -1.80
CA ASP A 99 13.40 10.63 -1.83
C ASP A 99 13.64 11.18 -3.25
N ALA A 100 12.71 11.99 -3.75
CA ALA A 100 12.71 12.46 -5.13
C ALA A 100 13.95 13.30 -5.47
N PHE A 101 14.45 14.12 -4.53
CA PHE A 101 15.67 14.90 -4.74
C PHE A 101 16.89 13.99 -4.82
N GLN A 102 17.00 12.99 -3.94
CA GLN A 102 18.07 12.00 -4.04
C GLN A 102 18.00 11.16 -5.32
N ALA A 103 16.79 10.90 -5.82
CA ALA A 103 16.56 10.21 -7.10
C ALA A 103 16.87 11.10 -8.33
N GLY A 104 17.24 12.37 -8.12
CA GLY A 104 17.64 13.31 -9.17
C GLY A 104 16.49 14.00 -9.90
N TYR A 105 15.29 14.04 -9.31
CA TYR A 105 14.16 14.79 -9.87
C TYR A 105 14.27 16.28 -9.55
N ALA A 106 13.98 17.12 -10.55
CA ALA A 106 13.67 18.52 -10.36
C ALA A 106 12.17 18.66 -10.06
N ILE A 107 11.84 19.49 -9.08
CA ILE A 107 10.48 19.67 -8.57
C ILE A 107 10.14 21.15 -8.64
N GLU A 108 9.13 21.50 -9.42
CA GLU A 108 8.74 22.88 -9.66
C GLU A 108 7.23 23.09 -9.42
N PRO A 109 6.81 24.25 -8.91
CA PRO A 109 5.40 24.56 -8.78
C PRO A 109 4.77 24.83 -10.17
N ILE A 110 3.62 24.23 -10.41
CA ILE A 110 2.87 24.36 -11.67
C ILE A 110 1.38 24.62 -11.41
N SER A 111 0.73 25.25 -12.38
CA SER A 111 -0.72 25.39 -12.39
C SER A 111 -1.33 24.21 -13.14
N PRO A 112 -2.45 23.62 -12.65
CA PRO A 112 -3.10 22.49 -13.31
C PRO A 112 -3.68 22.82 -14.68
N VAL A 113 -3.96 24.10 -14.96
CA VAL A 113 -4.69 24.55 -16.17
C VAL A 113 -3.84 25.36 -17.15
N ALA A 114 -2.72 25.91 -16.69
CA ALA A 114 -1.89 26.78 -17.51
C ALA A 114 -0.76 26.00 -18.20
N SER A 115 -0.24 26.56 -19.30
CA SER A 115 0.92 25.98 -19.96
C SER A 115 2.14 25.97 -19.03
N LEU A 116 3.03 25.00 -19.24
CA LEU A 116 4.29 24.81 -18.50
C LEU A 116 5.13 26.09 -18.36
N SER A 117 5.08 26.97 -19.37
CA SER A 117 5.85 28.22 -19.43
C SER A 117 5.10 29.47 -18.99
N SER A 118 3.84 29.33 -18.52
CA SER A 118 3.02 30.48 -18.16
C SER A 118 3.57 31.18 -16.91
N PRO A 119 3.81 32.51 -16.95
CA PRO A 119 4.32 33.26 -15.81
C PRO A 119 3.18 33.56 -14.81
N LEU A 120 2.71 32.53 -14.11
CA LEU A 120 1.71 32.67 -13.05
C LEU A 120 2.38 32.88 -11.68
N PRO A 121 1.74 33.67 -10.79
CA PRO A 121 2.14 33.75 -9.40
C PRO A 121 2.17 32.37 -8.73
N THR A 122 3.09 32.15 -7.81
CA THR A 122 3.20 30.88 -7.07
C THR A 122 1.91 30.48 -6.34
N ALA A 123 1.09 31.47 -5.94
CA ALA A 123 -0.20 31.20 -5.28
C ALA A 123 -1.22 30.49 -6.19
N GLU A 124 -1.12 30.65 -7.51
CA GLU A 124 -2.00 30.01 -8.50
C GLU A 124 -1.45 28.66 -8.99
N LYS A 125 -0.24 28.30 -8.53
CA LYS A 125 0.44 27.05 -8.84
C LYS A 125 0.19 26.05 -7.73
N THR A 126 -0.95 25.36 -7.79
CA THR A 126 -1.40 24.43 -6.74
C THR A 126 -0.70 23.08 -6.78
N ASP A 127 -0.13 22.70 -7.92
CA ASP A 127 0.42 21.37 -8.18
C ASP A 127 1.96 21.40 -8.19
N LEU A 128 2.57 20.22 -8.02
CA LEU A 128 4.02 20.04 -8.26
C LEU A 128 4.24 19.33 -9.59
N PHE A 129 5.30 19.72 -10.28
CA PHE A 129 5.76 19.11 -11.52
C PHE A 129 7.12 18.46 -11.30
N LEU A 130 7.20 17.15 -11.49
CA LEU A 130 8.41 16.37 -11.33
C LEU A 130 9.01 16.06 -12.70
N THR A 131 10.29 16.37 -12.87
CA THR A 131 11.03 16.09 -14.11
C THR A 131 12.39 15.48 -13.83
N ARG A 132 12.82 14.55 -14.70
CA ARG A 132 14.16 13.96 -14.66
C ARG A 132 14.56 13.53 -16.07
N ALA A 133 15.78 13.88 -16.47
CA ALA A 133 16.30 13.49 -17.78
C ALA A 133 16.30 11.95 -17.94
N ARG A 134 16.04 11.48 -19.18
CA ARG A 134 16.05 10.05 -19.55
C ARG A 134 15.08 9.18 -18.75
N THR A 135 13.97 9.75 -18.28
CA THR A 135 12.89 9.01 -17.60
C THR A 135 11.70 8.89 -18.55
N SER A 136 11.12 7.68 -18.64
CA SER A 136 9.83 7.49 -19.31
C SER A 136 8.72 7.84 -18.32
N TYR A 137 8.02 8.95 -18.56
CA TYR A 137 6.95 9.40 -17.65
C TYR A 137 5.67 8.56 -17.78
N SER A 138 5.48 7.85 -18.89
CA SER A 138 4.42 6.83 -18.99
C SER A 138 4.71 5.65 -18.07
N SER A 139 5.94 5.15 -18.06
CA SER A 139 6.34 4.05 -17.15
C SER A 139 6.33 4.52 -15.70
N PHE A 140 6.76 5.76 -15.42
CA PHE A 140 6.66 6.31 -14.08
C PHE A 140 5.20 6.36 -13.60
N PHE A 141 4.29 6.91 -14.42
CA PHE A 141 2.88 6.97 -14.06
C PHE A 141 2.29 5.58 -13.83
N GLN A 142 2.70 4.59 -14.62
CA GLN A 142 2.23 3.21 -14.49
C GLN A 142 2.87 2.40 -13.37
N SER A 143 3.89 2.92 -12.67
CA SER A 143 4.64 2.12 -11.69
C SER A 143 4.92 2.86 -10.38
N CYS A 144 4.73 4.17 -10.29
CA CYS A 144 5.18 4.95 -9.12
C CYS A 144 4.03 5.69 -8.42
N MET A 145 4.01 5.65 -7.10
CA MET A 145 3.21 6.53 -6.26
C MET A 145 4.09 7.65 -5.67
N VAL A 146 3.51 8.84 -5.48
CA VAL A 146 4.26 10.00 -4.97
C VAL A 146 3.69 10.47 -3.65
N THR A 147 4.58 10.71 -2.67
CA THR A 147 4.25 11.37 -1.41
C THR A 147 4.73 12.81 -1.40
N VAL A 148 3.96 13.70 -0.76
CA VAL A 148 4.38 15.06 -0.43
C VAL A 148 4.25 15.25 1.07
N ASN A 149 5.36 15.58 1.73
CA ASN A 149 5.45 15.70 3.19
C ASN A 149 4.90 14.48 3.96
N GLY A 150 5.04 13.31 3.35
CA GLY A 150 4.67 11.99 3.88
C GLY A 150 3.26 11.50 3.63
N PHE A 151 2.51 12.20 2.78
CA PHE A 151 1.14 11.85 2.39
C PHE A 151 1.10 11.58 0.90
N PHE A 152 0.39 10.53 0.48
CA PHE A 152 0.21 10.24 -0.94
C PHE A 152 -0.74 11.25 -1.61
N HIS A 153 -0.38 11.65 -2.81
CA HIS A 153 -1.16 12.53 -3.66
C HIS A 153 -1.47 11.83 -4.98
N LEU A 154 -2.64 12.14 -5.57
CA LEU A 154 -2.93 11.75 -6.94
C LEU A 154 -1.88 12.35 -7.88
N ILE A 155 -1.51 11.57 -8.89
CA ILE A 155 -0.59 12.01 -9.94
C ILE A 155 -1.28 11.97 -11.30
N ASP A 156 -0.74 12.72 -12.25
CA ASP A 156 -1.12 12.72 -13.66
C ASP A 156 0.12 12.86 -14.54
N SER A 157 0.00 12.48 -15.82
CA SER A 157 1.11 12.46 -16.77
C SER A 157 0.61 12.60 -18.21
N ASP A 158 1.28 13.44 -18.99
CA ASP A 158 1.14 13.49 -20.45
C ASP A 158 2.08 12.50 -21.16
N GLY A 159 2.84 11.71 -20.39
CA GLY A 159 3.79 10.72 -20.86
C GLY A 159 5.11 11.27 -21.39
N GLN A 160 5.25 12.59 -21.59
CA GLN A 160 6.39 13.19 -22.29
C GLN A 160 7.16 14.22 -21.47
N ASN A 161 6.46 15.12 -20.77
CA ASN A 161 7.08 16.29 -20.18
C ASN A 161 7.43 16.06 -18.71
N GLY A 162 6.58 15.37 -17.96
CA GLY A 162 6.79 15.14 -16.53
C GLY A 162 5.60 14.51 -15.84
N ILE A 163 5.62 14.58 -14.51
CA ILE A 163 4.55 14.08 -13.64
C ILE A 163 3.98 15.24 -12.85
N TRP A 164 2.67 15.42 -12.93
CA TRP A 164 1.92 16.36 -12.12
C TRP A 164 1.50 15.66 -10.83
N VAL A 165 1.66 16.34 -9.71
CA VAL A 165 1.20 15.87 -8.39
C VAL A 165 0.14 16.86 -7.93
N THR A 166 -1.11 16.42 -7.98
CA THR A 166 -2.30 17.25 -7.71
C THR A 166 -2.26 17.77 -6.28
N ASP A 167 -2.46 19.08 -6.11
CA ASP A 167 -2.39 19.79 -4.82
C ASP A 167 -1.06 19.66 -4.06
N GLY A 168 0.00 19.17 -4.72
CA GLY A 168 1.31 19.00 -4.08
C GLY A 168 1.86 20.32 -3.54
N MET A 169 1.78 21.41 -4.32
CA MET A 169 2.33 22.70 -3.93
C MET A 169 1.46 23.39 -2.87
N LYS A 170 0.16 23.09 -2.86
CA LYS A 170 -0.76 23.49 -1.79
C LYS A 170 -0.32 22.91 -0.44
N SER A 171 -0.03 21.61 -0.39
CA SER A 171 0.54 20.95 0.80
C SER A 171 1.92 21.51 1.17
N VAL A 172 2.79 21.79 0.19
CA VAL A 172 4.11 22.39 0.44
C VAL A 172 3.99 23.77 1.09
N THR A 173 3.10 24.61 0.56
CA THR A 173 2.88 25.98 1.05
C THR A 173 2.29 25.96 2.46
N HIS A 174 1.31 25.07 2.69
CA HIS A 174 0.65 24.91 3.98
C HIS A 174 1.61 24.42 5.06
N ALA A 175 2.37 23.34 4.77
CA ALA A 175 3.32 22.75 5.69
C ALA A 175 4.60 23.58 5.87
N LYS A 176 4.91 24.46 4.90
CA LYS A 176 6.21 25.12 4.72
C LYS A 176 7.37 24.13 4.61
N LYS A 177 7.11 23.00 3.96
CA LYS A 177 8.05 21.88 3.76
C LYS A 177 7.86 21.33 2.37
N ASN A 178 8.96 21.00 1.69
CA ASN A 178 8.97 20.59 0.29
C ASN A 178 9.48 19.16 0.10
N LYS A 179 9.13 18.24 1.00
CA LYS A 179 9.63 16.86 0.93
C LYS A 179 8.78 16.04 -0.03
N VAL A 180 9.42 15.25 -0.88
CA VAL A 180 8.74 14.44 -1.89
C VAL A 180 9.37 13.06 -1.93
N GLY A 181 8.56 12.03 -1.69
CA GLY A 181 8.97 10.63 -1.78
C GLY A 181 8.37 9.96 -3.00
N ILE A 182 9.05 8.94 -3.52
CA ILE A 182 8.59 8.12 -4.64
C ILE A 182 8.61 6.66 -4.17
N LEU A 183 7.47 5.99 -4.30
CA LEU A 183 7.33 4.56 -4.06
C LEU A 183 7.11 3.87 -5.41
N ASP A 184 8.07 3.05 -5.83
CA ASP A 184 8.15 2.39 -7.11
C ASP A 184 7.70 0.92 -7.01
N PHE A 185 6.75 0.53 -7.86
CA PHE A 185 6.14 -0.77 -8.01
C PHE A 185 6.51 -1.44 -9.34
N GLN A 186 7.50 -0.94 -10.09
CA GLN A 186 7.88 -1.46 -11.41
C GLN A 186 8.14 -2.97 -11.39
N ASP A 187 8.68 -3.48 -10.29
CA ASP A 187 8.98 -4.91 -10.12
C ASP A 187 7.74 -5.75 -9.71
N LEU A 188 6.63 -5.12 -9.36
CA LEU A 188 5.41 -5.75 -8.82
C LEU A 188 4.22 -5.76 -9.79
N GLY A 189 4.07 -4.71 -10.61
CA GLY A 189 2.95 -4.60 -11.55
C GLY A 189 2.67 -3.17 -12.02
N THR A 190 1.71 -3.05 -12.93
CA THR A 190 1.14 -1.81 -13.45
C THR A 190 0.10 -1.26 -12.48
N LEU A 191 0.26 0.01 -12.11
CA LEU A 191 -0.67 0.77 -11.29
C LEU A 191 -1.73 1.47 -12.13
N THR A 192 -2.96 1.44 -11.64
CA THR A 192 -4.07 2.26 -12.13
C THR A 192 -4.68 3.06 -11.00
N TYR A 193 -4.77 4.38 -11.17
CA TYR A 193 -5.36 5.29 -10.18
C TYR A 193 -6.83 5.53 -10.49
N VAL A 194 -7.67 5.39 -9.48
CA VAL A 194 -9.11 5.68 -9.56
C VAL A 194 -9.43 6.74 -8.51
N PRO A 195 -9.58 8.02 -8.92
CA PRO A 195 -10.05 9.07 -8.03
C PRO A 195 -11.44 8.74 -7.49
N ILE A 196 -11.66 8.96 -6.20
CA ILE A 196 -12.96 8.70 -5.58
C ILE A 196 -13.87 9.89 -5.82
N THR A 197 -15.03 9.67 -6.43
CA THR A 197 -16.06 10.70 -6.63
C THR A 197 -17.25 10.47 -5.72
N ARG A 198 -18.09 11.51 -5.52
CA ARG A 198 -19.21 11.43 -4.58
C ARG A 198 -20.26 10.40 -5.00
N GLU A 199 -20.40 10.20 -6.31
CA GLU A 199 -21.35 9.28 -6.95
C GLU A 199 -20.97 7.81 -6.75
N MET A 200 -19.69 7.53 -6.50
CA MET A 200 -19.21 6.17 -6.20
C MET A 200 -19.61 5.74 -4.78
N LEU A 201 -19.89 6.69 -3.87
CA LEU A 201 -20.14 6.43 -2.46
C LEU A 201 -21.61 6.06 -2.22
N PHE A 202 -21.84 4.91 -1.59
CA PHE A 202 -23.18 4.49 -1.19
C PHE A 202 -23.19 3.78 0.16
N LYS A 203 -24.39 3.60 0.70
CA LYS A 203 -24.68 2.87 1.94
C LYS A 203 -25.42 1.59 1.60
N GLN A 204 -25.20 0.52 2.36
CA GLN A 204 -26.04 -0.68 2.24
C GLN A 204 -27.43 -0.47 2.84
N ILE A 205 -27.51 0.35 3.89
CA ILE A 205 -28.73 0.65 4.65
C ILE A 205 -28.82 2.17 4.81
N ASP A 206 -29.98 2.77 4.51
CA ASP A 206 -30.15 4.23 4.48
C ASP A 206 -29.92 4.89 5.85
N GLU A 207 -30.31 4.20 6.94
CA GLU A 207 -30.13 4.68 8.32
C GLU A 207 -28.68 4.63 8.82
N GLN A 208 -27.79 3.94 8.09
CA GLN A 208 -26.38 3.84 8.47
C GLN A 208 -25.64 5.14 8.19
N ASN A 209 -24.73 5.53 9.08
CA ASN A 209 -23.80 6.63 8.82
C ASN A 209 -22.55 6.13 8.06
N LEU A 210 -22.11 6.89 7.05
CA LEU A 210 -20.86 6.64 6.31
C LEU A 210 -19.63 6.56 7.24
N GLY A 211 -19.68 7.25 8.39
CA GLY A 211 -18.66 7.18 9.43
C GLY A 211 -18.50 5.83 10.12
N ASN A 212 -19.36 4.84 9.83
CA ASN A 212 -19.18 3.45 10.26
C ASN A 212 -18.62 2.60 9.12
N HIS A 213 -19.40 2.40 8.06
CA HIS A 213 -18.96 1.75 6.84
C HIS A 213 -19.39 2.57 5.64
N THR A 214 -18.48 2.73 4.69
CA THR A 214 -18.75 3.35 3.40
C THR A 214 -18.48 2.35 2.30
N TYR A 215 -19.40 2.19 1.36
CA TYR A 215 -19.23 1.34 0.19
C TYR A 215 -18.90 2.20 -1.03
N LEU A 216 -17.97 1.72 -1.84
CA LEU A 216 -17.53 2.36 -3.08
C LEU A 216 -17.77 1.40 -4.24
N ASN A 217 -18.55 1.84 -5.23
CA ASN A 217 -18.68 1.13 -6.50
C ASN A 217 -17.72 1.75 -7.52
N LEU A 218 -16.76 0.95 -8.01
CA LEU A 218 -15.76 1.41 -8.98
C LEU A 218 -16.22 1.29 -10.44
N GLY A 219 -17.38 0.67 -10.70
CA GLY A 219 -17.95 0.50 -12.03
C GLY A 219 -17.14 -0.41 -12.96
N ARG A 220 -16.24 -1.22 -12.39
CA ARG A 220 -15.38 -2.16 -13.12
C ARG A 220 -15.16 -3.41 -12.30
N ASP A 221 -14.96 -4.53 -13.00
CA ASP A 221 -14.55 -5.78 -12.37
C ASP A 221 -13.12 -5.66 -11.85
N LEU A 222 -12.93 -6.03 -10.59
CA LEU A 222 -11.66 -5.99 -9.85
C LEU A 222 -10.98 -7.37 -9.84
N THR A 223 -11.56 -8.36 -10.50
CA THR A 223 -10.96 -9.68 -10.68
C THR A 223 -9.58 -9.56 -11.35
N GLY A 224 -8.56 -10.16 -10.73
CA GLY A 224 -7.17 -10.10 -11.21
C GLY A 224 -6.37 -8.88 -10.74
N TYR A 225 -6.97 -7.99 -9.97
CA TYR A 225 -6.29 -6.84 -9.36
C TYR A 225 -6.18 -7.00 -7.85
N THR A 226 -5.04 -6.60 -7.29
CA THR A 226 -4.97 -6.28 -5.86
C THR A 226 -5.40 -4.83 -5.66
N VAL A 227 -6.31 -4.61 -4.71
CA VAL A 227 -6.84 -3.28 -4.39
C VAL A 227 -6.04 -2.69 -3.23
N MET A 228 -5.45 -1.51 -3.47
CA MET A 228 -4.91 -0.64 -2.43
C MET A 228 -5.78 0.60 -2.31
N ALA A 229 -5.90 1.16 -1.11
CA ALA A 229 -6.63 2.40 -0.89
C ALA A 229 -5.72 3.44 -0.24
N VAL A 230 -5.72 4.65 -0.79
CA VAL A 230 -5.16 5.83 -0.14
C VAL A 230 -6.33 6.60 0.46
N ILE A 231 -6.32 6.83 1.78
CA ILE A 231 -7.39 7.53 2.50
C ILE A 231 -6.77 8.70 3.26
N GLY A 232 -6.99 9.93 2.78
CA GLY A 232 -6.41 11.15 3.37
C GLY A 232 -4.88 11.17 3.36
N GLY A 233 -4.27 10.54 2.36
CA GLY A 233 -2.83 10.45 2.14
C GLY A 233 -2.16 9.25 2.79
N TYR A 234 -2.92 8.41 3.50
CA TYR A 234 -2.42 7.19 4.15
C TYR A 234 -2.71 5.97 3.28
N LEU A 235 -1.66 5.20 2.99
CA LEU A 235 -1.77 3.99 2.17
C LEU A 235 -2.22 2.79 3.01
N HIS A 236 -3.23 2.08 2.52
CA HIS A 236 -3.68 0.78 3.00
C HIS A 236 -3.41 -0.26 1.91
N VAL A 237 -2.50 -1.19 2.21
CA VAL A 237 -2.15 -2.33 1.35
C VAL A 237 -2.48 -3.60 2.12
N LEU A 238 -3.28 -4.49 1.51
CA LEU A 238 -3.69 -5.77 2.12
C LEU A 238 -4.14 -5.63 3.58
N ASP A 239 -4.94 -4.59 3.87
CA ASP A 239 -5.50 -4.31 5.19
C ASP A 239 -6.98 -4.67 5.24
N PRO A 240 -7.34 -5.96 5.45
CA PRO A 240 -8.72 -6.43 5.44
C PRO A 240 -9.55 -5.91 6.62
N LYS A 241 -8.94 -5.22 7.60
CA LYS A 241 -9.70 -4.60 8.70
C LYS A 241 -10.28 -3.26 8.29
N THR A 242 -9.54 -2.50 7.49
CA THR A 242 -9.98 -1.17 7.04
C THR A 242 -10.63 -1.22 5.66
N VAL A 243 -10.10 -2.03 4.75
CA VAL A 243 -10.53 -2.07 3.35
C VAL A 243 -10.81 -3.50 2.94
N THR A 244 -12.06 -3.81 2.60
CA THR A 244 -12.46 -5.15 2.16
C THR A 244 -13.12 -5.12 0.79
N LEU A 245 -12.83 -6.13 -0.01
CA LEU A 245 -13.55 -6.39 -1.24
C LEU A 245 -14.84 -7.16 -0.88
N VAL A 246 -16.01 -6.58 -1.17
CA VAL A 246 -17.32 -7.16 -0.81
C VAL A 246 -18.05 -7.72 -2.05
N GLY A 247 -17.68 -7.26 -3.25
CA GLY A 247 -18.18 -7.77 -4.51
C GLY A 247 -17.14 -7.66 -5.62
N ALA A 248 -17.51 -8.01 -6.85
CA ALA A 248 -16.60 -7.94 -8.00
C ALA A 248 -16.19 -6.49 -8.34
N ASP A 249 -17.04 -5.50 -8.05
CA ASP A 249 -16.84 -4.07 -8.37
C ASP A 249 -16.87 -3.15 -7.14
N THR A 250 -17.07 -3.73 -5.95
CA THR A 250 -17.44 -2.99 -4.74
C THR A 250 -16.45 -3.21 -3.61
N ILE A 251 -15.98 -2.11 -3.05
CA ILE A 251 -15.09 -2.06 -1.88
C ILE A 251 -15.85 -1.47 -0.70
N MET A 252 -15.57 -1.96 0.50
CA MET A 252 -16.03 -1.40 1.76
C MET A 252 -14.85 -0.82 2.54
N ILE A 253 -15.02 0.40 3.04
CA ILE A 253 -14.12 1.05 3.98
C ILE A 253 -14.78 1.06 5.36
N ASP A 254 -14.11 0.46 6.35
CA ASP A 254 -14.53 0.48 7.76
C ASP A 254 -13.80 1.59 8.53
N PHE A 255 -14.53 2.67 8.82
CA PHE A 255 -14.01 3.81 9.55
C PHE A 255 -13.87 3.52 11.06
N ASN A 256 -14.41 2.42 11.58
CA ASN A 256 -14.21 2.05 12.98
C ASN A 256 -12.80 1.56 13.26
N ASN A 257 -12.16 0.93 12.27
CA ASN A 257 -10.78 0.45 12.36
C ASN A 257 -9.77 1.52 11.93
N LEU A 258 -10.24 2.65 11.39
CA LEU A 258 -9.42 3.78 11.00
C LEU A 258 -9.23 4.75 12.20
N PRO A 259 -8.00 5.12 12.59
CA PRO A 259 -7.77 6.11 13.63
C PRO A 259 -8.03 7.54 13.12
N LEU A 260 -9.27 7.84 12.73
CA LEU A 260 -9.68 9.06 12.02
C LEU A 260 -9.28 10.33 12.76
N PHE A 261 -9.55 10.41 14.07
CA PHE A 261 -9.24 11.60 14.88
C PHE A 261 -7.73 11.88 14.92
N ASP A 262 -6.91 10.85 15.09
CA ASP A 262 -5.46 11.00 15.12
C ASP A 262 -4.91 11.40 13.75
N ARG A 263 -5.42 10.78 12.68
CA ARG A 263 -5.05 11.12 11.30
C ARG A 263 -5.44 12.55 10.95
N TRP A 264 -6.59 13.04 11.40
CA TRP A 264 -6.99 14.43 11.22
C TRP A 264 -5.98 15.42 11.82
N TYR A 265 -5.61 15.22 13.09
CA TYR A 265 -4.65 16.11 13.76
C TYR A 265 -3.24 16.01 13.19
N GLU A 266 -2.84 14.82 12.72
CA GLU A 266 -1.57 14.63 12.05
C GLU A 266 -1.55 15.29 10.66
N SER A 267 -2.54 15.02 9.82
CA SER A 267 -2.62 15.49 8.42
C SER A 267 -2.88 16.98 8.29
N LYS A 268 -3.68 17.60 9.18
CA LYS A 268 -3.94 19.05 9.18
C LYS A 268 -2.67 19.91 9.27
N ARG A 269 -1.55 19.36 9.76
CA ARG A 269 -0.24 20.04 9.80
C ARG A 269 0.47 20.09 8.45
N PHE A 270 0.10 19.20 7.51
CA PHE A 270 0.84 18.96 6.27
C PHE A 270 -0.01 19.15 5.01
N ILE A 271 -1.32 18.88 5.08
CA ILE A 271 -2.29 19.03 4.00
C ILE A 271 -3.28 20.14 4.38
N ASP A 272 -3.69 20.93 3.39
CA ASP A 272 -4.75 21.92 3.58
C ASP A 272 -6.13 21.24 3.58
N LEU A 273 -6.75 21.21 4.75
CA LEU A 273 -8.08 20.64 5.00
C LEU A 273 -9.14 21.73 5.26
N SER A 274 -8.89 22.97 4.84
CA SER A 274 -9.83 24.10 5.01
C SER A 274 -11.19 23.88 4.34
N ALA A 275 -11.28 23.03 3.32
CA ALA A 275 -12.51 22.75 2.59
C ALA A 275 -13.47 21.77 3.32
N MET A 276 -13.05 21.23 4.47
CA MET A 276 -13.85 20.26 5.21
C MET A 276 -15.04 20.93 5.92
N PRO A 277 -16.22 20.28 5.95
CA PRO A 277 -17.44 20.84 6.51
C PRO A 277 -17.49 20.73 8.04
N LEU A 278 -16.50 21.30 8.73
CA LEU A 278 -16.43 21.34 10.19
C LEU A 278 -16.70 22.75 10.71
N THR A 279 -17.48 22.86 11.77
CA THR A 279 -17.76 24.14 12.42
C THR A 279 -16.53 24.61 13.20
N SER A 280 -15.97 25.76 12.80
CA SER A 280 -14.86 26.37 13.55
C SER A 280 -15.36 27.02 14.83
N TRP A 281 -14.71 26.73 15.97
CA TRP A 281 -15.02 27.40 17.23
C TRP A 281 -14.18 28.68 17.38
N PRO A 282 -14.79 29.83 17.73
CA PRO A 282 -14.05 31.08 17.92
C PRO A 282 -12.97 31.00 18.99
N ASP A 283 -13.25 30.28 20.09
CA ASP A 283 -12.35 30.20 21.25
C ASP A 283 -11.27 29.13 21.09
N ASN A 284 -11.51 28.11 20.26
CA ASN A 284 -10.53 27.08 19.92
C ASN A 284 -10.66 26.63 18.45
N PRO A 285 -9.88 27.24 17.52
CA PRO A 285 -9.91 26.88 16.10
C PRO A 285 -9.45 25.45 15.77
N HIS A 286 -8.88 24.73 16.75
CA HIS A 286 -8.43 23.35 16.59
C HIS A 286 -9.45 22.33 17.09
N ALA A 287 -10.48 22.77 17.81
CA ALA A 287 -11.54 21.90 18.27
C ALA A 287 -12.58 21.62 17.18
N PHE A 288 -13.23 20.46 17.26
CA PHE A 288 -14.34 20.08 16.40
C PHE A 288 -15.36 19.21 17.15
N THR A 289 -16.59 19.19 16.65
CA THR A 289 -17.66 18.33 17.15
C THR A 289 -17.50 16.92 16.60
N VAL A 290 -17.55 15.89 17.46
CA VAL A 290 -17.35 14.50 17.04
C VAL A 290 -18.40 14.06 16.03
N THR A 291 -19.66 14.43 16.26
CA THR A 291 -20.79 14.12 15.37
C THR A 291 -20.61 14.69 13.96
N GLU A 292 -19.98 15.86 13.82
CA GLU A 292 -19.69 16.46 12.51
C GLU A 292 -18.62 15.66 11.77
N MET A 293 -17.57 15.23 12.47
CA MET A 293 -16.46 14.50 11.85
C MET A 293 -16.86 13.08 11.41
N ILE A 294 -17.79 12.43 12.11
CA ILE A 294 -18.33 11.14 11.66
C ILE A 294 -19.51 11.29 10.70
N SER A 295 -19.91 12.50 10.31
CA SER A 295 -21.07 12.71 9.45
C SER A 295 -20.82 12.32 7.99
N ASP A 296 -21.89 11.99 7.27
CA ASP A 296 -21.82 11.70 5.82
C ASP A 296 -21.23 12.85 5.00
N ALA A 297 -21.44 14.10 5.44
CA ALA A 297 -20.91 15.28 4.77
C ALA A 297 -19.37 15.32 4.89
N PHE A 298 -18.85 15.09 6.10
CA PHE A 298 -17.40 15.06 6.32
C PHE A 298 -16.75 13.86 5.63
N ILE A 299 -17.29 12.65 5.81
CA ILE A 299 -16.71 11.43 5.20
C ILE A 299 -16.73 11.51 3.68
N GLY A 300 -17.83 12.01 3.10
CA GLY A 300 -17.91 12.27 1.66
C GLY A 300 -16.82 13.23 1.20
N ALA A 301 -16.66 14.38 1.88
CA ALA A 301 -15.64 15.37 1.53
C ALA A 301 -14.21 14.81 1.69
N TYR A 302 -13.95 14.06 2.76
CA TYR A 302 -12.65 13.47 3.09
C TYR A 302 -12.23 12.40 2.08
N LEU A 303 -13.18 11.57 1.62
CA LEU A 303 -12.91 10.56 0.59
C LEU A 303 -12.75 11.16 -0.81
N THR A 304 -13.31 12.34 -1.09
CA THR A 304 -13.15 13.03 -2.38
C THR A 304 -11.92 13.94 -2.48
N LEU A 305 -11.07 13.97 -1.44
CA LEU A 305 -9.81 14.71 -1.48
C LEU A 305 -8.87 14.15 -2.56
N SER A 306 -7.97 14.99 -3.10
CA SER A 306 -6.90 14.53 -4.01
C SER A 306 -5.90 13.58 -3.33
N GLN A 307 -5.88 13.54 -1.99
CA GLN A 307 -5.14 12.57 -1.19
C GLN A 307 -5.97 11.31 -0.85
N SER A 308 -7.16 11.14 -1.43
CA SER A 308 -8.01 9.97 -1.24
C SER A 308 -8.35 9.35 -2.60
N PHE A 309 -7.81 8.18 -2.90
CA PHE A 309 -7.98 7.50 -4.17
C PHE A 309 -7.72 6.00 -4.05
N ILE A 310 -8.26 5.22 -4.97
CA ILE A 310 -7.99 3.79 -5.06
C ILE A 310 -6.84 3.56 -6.04
N VAL A 311 -5.96 2.62 -5.71
CA VAL A 311 -4.89 2.15 -6.58
C VAL A 311 -5.09 0.67 -6.84
N LEU A 312 -5.20 0.31 -8.12
CA LEU A 312 -5.28 -1.08 -8.56
C LEU A 312 -3.92 -1.48 -9.09
N ILE A 313 -3.43 -2.65 -8.68
CA ILE A 313 -2.24 -3.27 -9.25
C ILE A 313 -2.63 -4.58 -9.93
N ASP A 314 -2.15 -4.79 -11.15
CA ASP A 314 -2.40 -5.97 -11.99
C ASP A 314 -1.63 -7.22 -11.52
N ASN A 315 -1.58 -7.43 -10.21
CA ASN A 315 -0.93 -8.57 -9.58
C ASN A 315 -1.68 -9.01 -8.32
N THR A 316 -2.14 -10.25 -8.29
CA THR A 316 -2.87 -10.85 -7.16
C THR A 316 -1.97 -11.54 -6.13
N GLU A 317 -0.68 -11.67 -6.41
CA GLU A 317 0.30 -12.41 -5.61
C GLU A 317 1.11 -11.48 -4.68
N LEU A 318 0.54 -10.35 -4.30
CA LEU A 318 1.18 -9.42 -3.37
C LEU A 318 1.09 -9.89 -1.93
N TRP A 319 2.13 -9.56 -1.18
CA TRP A 319 2.20 -9.72 0.27
C TRP A 319 2.79 -8.47 0.92
N THR A 320 2.61 -8.35 2.24
CA THR A 320 3.17 -7.24 3.03
C THR A 320 3.86 -7.74 4.31
N GLU A 321 5.05 -7.23 4.60
CA GLU A 321 5.79 -7.50 5.84
C GLU A 321 6.17 -6.21 6.56
N PHE A 322 6.19 -6.28 7.90
CA PHE A 322 6.58 -5.16 8.77
C PHE A 322 7.96 -5.42 9.37
N LEU A 323 8.97 -4.71 8.87
CA LEU A 323 10.32 -4.77 9.42
C LEU A 323 10.54 -3.60 10.39
N GLY A 324 10.58 -3.89 11.69
CA GLY A 324 10.77 -2.88 12.72
C GLY A 324 12.12 -2.16 12.58
N VAL A 325 12.11 -0.83 12.74
CA VAL A 325 13.34 -0.04 12.88
C VAL A 325 13.53 0.40 14.32
N GLU A 326 14.78 0.57 14.74
CA GLU A 326 15.08 1.01 16.09
C GLU A 326 14.85 2.53 16.20
N ALA A 327 14.07 2.91 17.21
CA ALA A 327 13.80 4.31 17.54
C ALA A 327 14.73 4.75 18.69
N PRO A 328 15.89 5.36 18.40
CA PRO A 328 16.77 5.86 19.44
C PRO A 328 16.09 6.97 20.24
N ARG A 329 16.57 7.24 21.46
CA ARG A 329 15.99 8.28 22.34
C ARG A 329 16.26 9.72 21.90
N TRP A 330 16.86 9.94 20.73
CA TRP A 330 17.05 11.25 20.16
C TRP A 330 16.06 11.50 19.01
N PRO A 331 15.63 12.75 18.82
CA PRO A 331 14.67 13.08 17.78
C PRO A 331 15.29 13.03 16.38
N HIS A 332 14.41 13.01 15.36
CA HIS A 332 14.76 13.14 13.94
C HIS A 332 15.59 11.99 13.34
N ALA A 333 15.63 10.83 14.00
CA ALA A 333 16.36 9.68 13.48
C ALA A 333 15.74 8.34 13.87
N TYR A 334 15.98 7.36 13.01
CA TYR A 334 15.79 5.93 13.25
C TYR A 334 17.07 5.18 12.87
N ILE A 335 17.23 3.96 13.37
CA ILE A 335 18.38 3.09 13.05
C ILE A 335 17.87 1.82 12.39
N SER A 336 18.51 1.43 11.30
CA SER A 336 18.28 0.16 10.60
C SER A 336 19.57 -0.62 10.49
N TYR A 337 19.50 -1.93 10.74
CA TYR A 337 20.62 -2.86 10.52
C TYR A 337 20.69 -3.39 9.08
N VAL A 338 19.67 -3.09 8.27
CA VAL A 338 19.57 -3.46 6.85
C VAL A 338 19.60 -2.19 6.00
N GLN A 339 20.11 -2.30 4.78
CA GLN A 339 20.10 -1.18 3.84
C GLN A 339 18.65 -0.75 3.56
N PRO A 340 18.32 0.53 3.78
CA PRO A 340 16.95 0.99 3.68
C PRO A 340 16.59 1.24 2.21
N VAL A 341 15.66 0.46 1.71
CA VAL A 341 15.12 0.55 0.33
C VAL A 341 13.59 0.62 0.31
N TRP A 342 12.95 0.50 1.48
CA TRP A 342 11.50 0.40 1.63
C TRP A 342 10.93 1.68 2.25
N PRO A 343 9.63 1.97 2.08
CA PRO A 343 8.99 3.11 2.70
C PRO A 343 9.01 2.96 4.23
N LEU A 344 9.43 4.02 4.92
CA LEU A 344 9.44 4.09 6.38
C LEU A 344 8.10 4.62 6.87
N VAL A 345 7.34 3.81 7.59
CA VAL A 345 6.04 4.20 8.15
C VAL A 345 6.22 4.68 9.59
N THR A 346 5.61 5.82 9.90
CA THR A 346 5.65 6.48 11.21
C THR A 346 4.24 6.91 11.65
N GLY A 347 4.09 7.27 12.93
CA GLY A 347 2.86 7.89 13.44
C GLY A 347 1.62 7.00 13.24
N CYS A 348 0.62 7.56 12.57
CA CYS A 348 -0.66 6.90 12.29
C CYS A 348 -0.73 6.25 10.88
N GLY A 349 0.43 5.94 10.30
CA GLY A 349 0.57 5.36 8.96
C GLY A 349 1.22 6.30 7.93
N LYS A 350 1.86 7.38 8.39
CA LYS A 350 2.51 8.38 7.54
C LYS A 350 3.82 7.83 6.97
N ILE A 351 4.06 8.00 5.67
CA ILE A 351 5.35 7.65 5.08
C ILE A 351 6.35 8.76 5.40
N ALA A 352 7.36 8.49 6.21
CA ALA A 352 8.39 9.48 6.50
C ALA A 352 9.44 9.50 5.39
N GLU A 353 9.65 10.66 4.76
CA GLU A 353 10.84 10.87 3.94
C GLU A 353 12.09 10.76 4.81
N TYR A 354 12.97 9.84 4.44
CA TYR A 354 14.23 9.60 5.13
C TYR A 354 15.42 9.73 4.19
N TRP A 355 16.54 10.20 4.75
CA TRP A 355 17.84 10.15 4.10
C TRP A 355 18.74 9.15 4.83
N PRO A 356 19.13 8.06 4.16
CA PRO A 356 19.94 7.03 4.78
C PRO A 356 21.42 7.40 4.77
N VAL A 357 22.07 7.29 5.92
CA VAL A 357 23.51 7.50 6.07
C VAL A 357 24.13 6.23 6.66
N PRO A 358 25.11 5.61 6.00
CA PRO A 358 25.80 4.46 6.56
C PRO A 358 26.72 4.93 7.70
N GLU A 359 26.53 4.37 8.89
CA GLU A 359 27.30 4.65 10.10
C GLU A 359 27.65 3.29 10.75
N ASP A 360 28.91 2.93 10.96
CA ASP A 360 29.33 1.74 11.74
C ASP A 360 28.54 0.43 11.51
N ARG A 361 28.36 0.02 10.24
CA ARG A 361 27.60 -1.19 9.80
C ARG A 361 26.10 -1.14 10.05
N GLN A 362 25.57 0.01 10.43
CA GLN A 362 24.15 0.31 10.51
C GLN A 362 23.82 1.50 9.59
N TRP A 363 22.54 1.79 9.45
CA TRP A 363 22.02 2.89 8.66
C TRP A 363 21.25 3.83 9.56
N SER A 364 21.73 5.06 9.63
CA SER A 364 21.05 6.17 10.30
C SER A 364 20.05 6.79 9.33
N LEU A 365 18.77 6.69 9.65
CA LEU A 365 17.67 7.19 8.83
C LEU A 365 17.29 8.57 9.36
N ARG A 366 17.76 9.63 8.69
CA ARG A 366 17.43 11.00 9.08
C ARG A 366 16.02 11.35 8.59
N VAL A 367 15.13 11.69 9.52
CA VAL A 367 13.73 12.03 9.23
C VAL A 367 13.39 13.43 9.75
N GLU A 368 12.34 14.04 9.21
CA GLU A 368 11.91 15.38 9.62
C GLU A 368 11.40 15.48 11.04
N ASP A 369 10.59 14.52 11.45
CA ASP A 369 9.83 14.57 12.69
C ASP A 369 9.53 13.12 13.06
N ASN A 370 9.89 12.73 14.27
CA ASN A 370 9.53 11.44 14.86
C ASN A 370 8.74 11.64 16.16
N PHE A 371 8.19 12.83 16.40
CA PHE A 371 7.37 13.11 17.58
C PHE A 371 5.92 12.66 17.35
N ARG A 372 5.41 11.92 18.34
CA ARG A 372 4.00 11.57 18.47
C ARG A 372 3.39 12.44 19.56
N ASN A 373 2.37 13.21 19.22
CA ASN A 373 1.56 13.92 20.21
C ASN A 373 0.70 12.90 20.96
N ASN A 374 0.54 13.13 22.27
CA ASN A 374 -0.35 12.36 23.13
C ASN A 374 -1.52 13.25 23.53
N PRO A 375 -2.58 13.32 22.72
CA PRO A 375 -3.74 14.13 23.02
C PRO A 375 -4.54 13.54 24.18
N ILE A 376 -5.24 14.41 24.92
CA ILE A 376 -6.07 14.01 26.08
C ILE A 376 -7.17 13.05 25.65
N TYR A 377 -7.72 13.19 24.45
CA TYR A 377 -8.81 12.32 23.99
C TYR A 377 -8.41 10.84 23.85
N ARG A 378 -7.12 10.49 23.89
CA ARG A 378 -6.67 9.08 23.94
C ARG A 378 -6.82 8.45 25.32
N THR A 379 -7.08 9.23 26.37
CA THR A 379 -7.31 8.72 27.74
C THR A 379 -8.78 8.46 28.04
N VAL A 380 -9.68 8.76 27.09
CA VAL A 380 -11.14 8.59 27.19
C VAL A 380 -11.68 7.96 25.91
N ASP A 381 -12.96 7.58 25.89
CA ASP A 381 -13.61 7.15 24.65
C ASP A 381 -13.98 8.37 23.80
N ALA A 382 -13.09 8.71 22.86
CA ALA A 382 -13.22 9.87 21.99
C ALA A 382 -14.51 9.88 21.15
N LYS A 383 -15.15 8.73 20.89
CA LYS A 383 -16.39 8.67 20.08
C LYS A 383 -17.63 9.11 20.85
N VAL A 384 -17.59 9.09 22.19
CA VAL A 384 -18.72 9.45 23.06
C VAL A 384 -18.65 10.93 23.47
N GLU A 385 -17.49 11.56 23.32
CA GLU A 385 -17.29 12.97 23.64
C GLU A 385 -18.06 13.89 22.68
N THR A 386 -18.50 15.06 23.17
CA THR A 386 -19.22 16.04 22.33
C THR A 386 -18.27 16.76 21.37
N GLY A 387 -17.06 17.07 21.83
CA GLY A 387 -16.05 17.74 21.03
C GLY A 387 -14.66 17.35 21.47
N LEU A 388 -13.73 17.34 20.50
CA LEU A 388 -12.32 17.03 20.73
C LEU A 388 -11.49 18.27 20.44
N SER A 389 -10.34 18.38 21.10
CA SER A 389 -9.33 19.41 20.83
C SER A 389 -7.94 18.80 20.72
N ASP A 390 -6.97 19.58 20.25
CA ASP A 390 -5.55 19.23 20.17
C ASP A 390 -4.82 19.29 21.53
N SER A 391 -5.58 19.46 22.63
CA SER A 391 -5.05 19.48 23.99
C SER A 391 -4.25 18.22 24.28
N ARG A 392 -3.00 18.40 24.73
CA ARG A 392 -2.08 17.30 25.04
C ARG A 392 -2.16 16.90 26.51
N ASN A 393 -1.88 15.63 26.77
CA ASN A 393 -1.74 15.14 28.14
C ASN A 393 -0.62 15.92 28.85
N PRO A 394 -0.88 16.59 29.98
CA PRO A 394 0.11 17.44 30.66
C PRO A 394 1.28 16.64 31.24
N ILE A 395 1.09 15.36 31.57
CA ILE A 395 2.13 14.50 32.16
C ILE A 395 3.06 13.97 31.07
N HIS A 396 2.52 13.60 29.91
CA HIS A 396 3.27 13.02 28.80
C HIS A 396 2.84 13.62 27.47
N ALA A 397 3.11 14.91 27.25
CA ALA A 397 2.59 15.65 26.10
C ALA A 397 3.03 15.10 24.74
N THR A 398 4.25 14.57 24.67
CA THR A 398 4.86 14.03 23.45
C THR A 398 5.68 12.79 23.77
N GLY A 399 5.73 11.85 22.82
CA GLY A 399 6.66 10.73 22.81
C GLY A 399 7.37 10.60 21.47
N LEU A 400 8.33 9.69 21.37
CA LEU A 400 8.89 9.29 20.08
C LEU A 400 7.96 8.26 19.44
N SER A 401 7.66 8.44 18.16
CA SER A 401 6.87 7.50 17.39
C SER A 401 7.71 6.26 17.08
N PRO A 402 7.18 5.04 17.32
CA PRO A 402 7.76 3.86 16.70
C PRO A 402 7.64 3.99 15.18
N ALA A 403 8.49 3.26 14.47
CA ALA A 403 8.49 3.20 13.02
C ALA A 403 8.85 1.80 12.54
N TYR A 404 8.49 1.50 11.31
CA TYR A 404 8.83 0.25 10.64
C TYR A 404 8.95 0.48 9.13
N PHE A 405 9.71 -0.35 8.45
CA PHE A 405 9.64 -0.46 7.01
C PHE A 405 8.44 -1.30 6.61
N LEU A 406 7.64 -0.76 5.70
CA LEU A 406 6.58 -1.51 5.05
C LEU A 406 7.16 -2.15 3.78
N GLN A 407 7.36 -3.46 3.82
CA GLN A 407 7.73 -4.23 2.64
C GLN A 407 6.46 -4.62 1.92
N ILE A 408 6.40 -4.33 0.62
CA ILE A 408 5.36 -4.80 -0.28
C ILE A 408 6.10 -5.63 -1.31
N GLY A 409 5.78 -6.92 -1.41
CA GLY A 409 6.54 -7.86 -2.22
C GLY A 409 5.68 -8.80 -3.05
N CYS A 410 6.33 -9.49 -3.98
CA CYS A 410 5.79 -10.58 -4.78
C CYS A 410 6.90 -11.62 -5.01
N ASP A 411 6.59 -12.90 -4.89
CA ASP A 411 7.60 -13.98 -4.90
C ASP A 411 7.76 -14.70 -6.25
N VAL A 412 6.76 -14.64 -7.12
CA VAL A 412 6.73 -15.50 -8.31
C VAL A 412 6.85 -14.70 -9.58
N ASN A 413 7.85 -15.05 -10.38
CA ASN A 413 7.88 -14.71 -11.80
C ASN A 413 7.12 -15.80 -12.58
N LEU A 414 5.83 -15.55 -12.88
CA LEU A 414 5.03 -16.45 -13.74
C LEU A 414 5.28 -16.21 -15.25
N SER A 415 6.08 -15.19 -15.61
CA SER A 415 6.49 -15.00 -17.00
C SER A 415 7.74 -15.83 -17.30
N GLY A 416 7.56 -16.94 -18.01
CA GLY A 416 8.61 -17.52 -18.82
C GLY A 416 8.87 -16.59 -20.01
N GLY A 417 9.96 -15.83 -19.97
CA GLY A 417 10.38 -14.91 -21.03
C GLY A 417 11.31 -13.83 -20.54
#